data_AF-A0A0K2ZH68-F1
#
_entry.id   AF-A0A0K2ZH68-F1
#
_cell.length_a   1.000
_cell.length_b   1.000
_cell.length_c   1.000
_cell.angle_alpha   90.00
_cell.angle_beta   90.00
_cell.angle_gamma   90.00
#
_symmetry.space_group_name_H-M   'P 1'
#
loop_
_entity.id
_entity.type
_entity.pdbx_description
1 polymer ?
#
loop_
_entity_poly.entity_id
_entity_poly.type
_entity_poly.pdbx_seq_one_letter_code
_entity_poly.pdbx_strand_id
1 'polypeptide(L)'
;MPDAISGANIYVKSGTRAQFDTAATAGELAASEPYFITDEGRFAMGTSANSYVTYAVALTQDLSLYVSSTGSDSNDGLSAATAFQTIQHAVNVLRTRYSLCGYTVFINVADGTYVENVSVGNVTGGVVRFVGSTSAIWRNTAGWILMVGDGSRVQVSGFTFGGGGTVNGIVVTNRAFCSFLGGHVFAAITGFQIVVTTNGVCNVPGNYSITGGGTAHYGVYDGGQLVLGSITVTLTGTPAYTIAFVDAGRVGSINGGDTTFTFSGAATGLRYKVYANGVIWVSGKGQNIFPGSVAGSIYAGGSYS
;
A
#
# COMPACT_ATOMS: atom_id res chain seq x y z
N MET A 1 43.39 -8.23 24.67
CA MET A 1 43.69 -8.30 23.22
C MET A 1 43.48 -6.90 22.67
N PRO A 2 44.53 -6.18 22.22
CA PRO A 2 44.35 -4.93 21.50
C PRO A 2 44.28 -5.27 20.00
N ASP A 3 43.19 -5.90 19.56
CA ASP A 3 43.02 -6.28 18.14
C ASP A 3 42.39 -5.14 17.32
N ALA A 4 42.84 -3.92 17.57
CA ALA A 4 42.74 -2.88 16.56
C ALA A 4 43.98 -3.00 15.67
N ILE A 5 43.87 -3.72 14.56
CA ILE A 5 44.88 -3.67 13.49
C ILE A 5 44.81 -2.27 12.87
N SER A 6 45.41 -1.30 13.55
CA SER A 6 45.68 0.03 13.01
C SER A 6 46.69 -0.14 11.87
N GLY A 7 46.21 -0.17 10.63
CA GLY A 7 47.05 -0.22 9.42
C GLY A 7 46.68 -1.28 8.38
N ALA A 8 45.67 -2.13 8.61
CA ALA A 8 45.15 -3.00 7.55
C ALA A 8 44.18 -2.22 6.65
N ASN A 9 44.64 -1.85 5.45
CA ASN A 9 43.76 -1.30 4.42
C ASN A 9 42.96 -2.44 3.78
N ILE A 10 41.63 -2.35 3.83
CA ILE A 10 40.75 -3.19 3.01
C ILE A 10 40.56 -2.44 1.68
N TYR A 11 41.09 -3.00 0.60
CA TYR A 11 40.86 -2.49 -0.74
C TYR A 11 39.55 -3.10 -1.29
N VAL A 12 38.67 -2.25 -1.81
CA VAL A 12 37.38 -2.65 -2.38
C VAL A 12 37.33 -2.14 -3.81
N LYS A 13 36.95 -3.00 -4.76
CA LYS A 13 36.70 -2.57 -6.13
C LYS A 13 35.46 -1.68 -6.17
N SER A 14 35.59 -0.47 -6.69
CA SER A 14 34.50 0.50 -6.78
C SER A 14 34.09 0.77 -8.22
N GLY A 15 32.79 0.91 -8.46
CA GLY A 15 32.23 1.21 -9.77
C GLY A 15 30.73 1.45 -9.72
N THR A 16 30.16 1.93 -10.82
CA THR A 16 28.71 2.08 -10.98
C THR A 16 28.02 0.72 -11.15
N ARG A 17 26.71 0.67 -10.97
CA ARG A 17 25.88 -0.50 -11.29
C ARG A 17 26.18 -1.06 -12.68
N ALA A 18 26.11 -0.18 -13.68
CA ALA A 18 26.31 -0.54 -15.08
C ALA A 18 27.70 -1.14 -15.35
N GLN A 19 28.74 -0.62 -14.69
CA GLN A 19 30.09 -1.18 -14.78
C GLN A 19 30.16 -2.60 -14.20
N PHE A 20 29.54 -2.83 -13.04
CA PHE A 20 29.52 -4.18 -12.46
C PHE A 20 28.65 -5.16 -13.23
N ASP A 21 27.54 -4.73 -13.83
CA ASP A 21 26.73 -5.58 -14.70
C ASP A 21 27.48 -5.95 -15.99
N THR A 22 28.25 -5.02 -16.53
CA THR A 22 29.15 -5.27 -17.67
C THR A 22 30.25 -6.26 -17.31
N ALA A 23 30.91 -6.07 -16.16
CA ALA A 23 31.94 -6.98 -15.65
C ALA A 23 31.39 -8.38 -15.36
N ALA A 24 30.18 -8.48 -14.79
CA ALA A 24 29.49 -9.77 -14.61
C ALA A 24 29.23 -10.46 -15.95
N THR A 25 28.77 -9.73 -16.96
CA THR A 25 28.53 -10.27 -18.30
C THR A 25 29.84 -10.74 -18.95
N ALA A 26 30.94 -10.02 -18.74
CA ALA A 26 32.26 -10.36 -19.26
C ALA A 26 32.99 -11.48 -18.46
N GLY A 27 32.47 -11.91 -17.31
CA GLY A 27 33.14 -12.91 -16.47
C GLY A 27 34.32 -12.35 -15.66
N GLU A 28 34.30 -11.05 -15.37
CA GLU A 28 35.42 -10.32 -14.77
C GLU A 28 35.29 -10.12 -13.25
N LEU A 29 34.24 -10.67 -12.64
CA LEU A 29 34.08 -10.67 -11.19
C LEU A 29 34.85 -11.84 -10.55
N ALA A 30 35.07 -11.77 -9.25
CA ALA A 30 35.56 -12.89 -8.46
C ALA A 30 34.60 -13.23 -7.31
N ALA A 31 34.46 -14.53 -7.03
CA ALA A 31 33.70 -15.01 -5.89
C ALA A 31 34.34 -14.56 -4.57
N SER A 32 33.49 -14.17 -3.61
CA SER A 32 33.89 -13.63 -2.30
C SER A 32 34.68 -12.31 -2.34
N GLU A 33 34.75 -11.64 -3.50
CA GLU A 33 35.37 -10.31 -3.59
C GLU A 33 34.36 -9.22 -3.21
N PRO A 34 34.72 -8.27 -2.32
CA PRO A 34 33.88 -7.13 -2.00
C PRO A 34 33.93 -6.06 -3.09
N TYR A 35 32.76 -5.49 -3.37
CA TYR A 35 32.57 -4.38 -4.30
C TYR A 35 31.81 -3.23 -3.64
N PHE A 36 32.08 -2.00 -4.09
CA PHE A 36 31.34 -0.82 -3.69
C PHE A 36 30.66 -0.19 -4.91
N ILE A 37 29.33 -0.21 -4.92
CA ILE A 37 28.49 0.33 -5.99
C ILE A 37 28.30 1.81 -5.73
N THR A 38 29.07 2.65 -6.43
CA THR A 38 29.25 4.07 -6.08
C THR A 38 28.01 4.91 -6.32
N ASP A 39 27.24 4.61 -7.36
CA ASP A 39 25.99 5.27 -7.73
C ASP A 39 24.80 4.85 -6.86
N GLU A 40 24.93 3.78 -6.07
CA GLU A 40 23.91 3.32 -5.11
C GLU A 40 24.35 3.47 -3.65
N GLY A 41 25.61 3.82 -3.39
CA GLY A 41 26.17 3.95 -2.04
C GLY A 41 26.15 2.65 -1.24
N ARG A 42 26.20 1.48 -1.89
CA ARG A 42 26.00 0.18 -1.23
C ARG A 42 27.13 -0.81 -1.53
N PHE A 43 27.37 -1.71 -0.58
CA PHE A 43 28.28 -2.83 -0.77
C PHE A 43 27.63 -3.97 -1.56
N ALA A 44 28.47 -4.74 -2.22
CA ALA A 44 28.15 -5.99 -2.89
C ALA A 44 29.28 -7.01 -2.69
N MET A 45 28.95 -8.29 -2.90
CA MET A 45 29.90 -9.40 -2.82
C MET A 45 29.74 -10.26 -4.07
N GLY A 46 30.86 -10.59 -4.71
CA GLY A 46 30.84 -11.50 -5.86
C GLY A 46 30.46 -12.90 -5.44
N THR A 47 29.58 -13.54 -6.19
CA THR A 47 29.17 -14.94 -5.97
C THR A 47 29.79 -15.89 -6.98
N SER A 48 30.19 -15.38 -8.14
CA SER A 48 30.93 -16.10 -9.17
C SER A 48 31.62 -15.10 -10.10
N ALA A 49 32.24 -15.59 -11.18
CA ALA A 49 32.77 -14.73 -12.23
C ALA A 49 31.68 -13.89 -12.94
N ASN A 50 30.43 -14.36 -12.92
CA ASN A 50 29.33 -13.77 -13.67
C ASN A 50 28.19 -13.25 -12.80
N SER A 51 28.38 -13.20 -11.48
CA SER A 51 27.31 -12.80 -10.57
C SER A 51 27.84 -12.23 -9.27
N TYR A 52 27.03 -11.37 -8.67
CA TYR A 52 27.27 -10.79 -7.36
C TYR A 52 25.92 -10.53 -6.67
N VAL A 53 25.98 -10.40 -5.35
CA VAL A 53 24.84 -10.03 -4.51
C VAL A 53 25.07 -8.67 -3.90
N THR A 54 24.01 -7.92 -3.69
CA THR A 54 24.06 -6.57 -3.14
C THR A 54 23.46 -6.53 -1.73
N TYR A 55 23.99 -5.67 -0.87
CA TYR A 55 23.53 -5.53 0.52
C TYR A 55 22.68 -4.29 0.66
N ALA A 56 21.63 -4.37 1.47
CA ALA A 56 20.73 -3.25 1.68
C ALA A 56 21.45 -2.11 2.43
N VAL A 57 21.11 -0.87 2.09
CA VAL A 57 21.49 0.33 2.82
C VAL A 57 20.53 0.46 4.01
N ALA A 58 21.07 0.43 5.23
CA ALA A 58 20.28 0.68 6.43
C ALA A 58 19.89 2.16 6.51
N LEU A 59 18.60 2.43 6.64
CA LEU A 59 18.13 3.80 6.88
C LEU A 59 18.55 4.26 8.27
N THR A 60 18.99 5.52 8.34
CA THR A 60 19.33 6.23 9.58
C THR A 60 18.39 7.41 9.84
N GLN A 61 17.46 7.65 8.92
CA GLN A 61 16.42 8.67 8.95
C GLN A 61 15.31 8.28 7.97
N ASP A 62 14.19 9.01 8.01
CA ASP A 62 13.15 8.88 7.00
C ASP A 62 13.69 9.18 5.59
N LEU A 63 13.18 8.43 4.61
CA LEU A 63 13.57 8.53 3.20
C LEU A 63 12.38 9.05 2.39
N SER A 64 12.63 10.00 1.50
CA SER A 64 11.65 10.42 0.49
C SER A 64 12.04 9.90 -0.88
N LEU A 65 11.14 9.15 -1.49
CA LEU A 65 11.14 8.77 -2.89
C LEU A 65 10.07 9.59 -3.63
N TYR A 66 10.34 9.95 -4.86
CA TYR A 66 9.45 10.78 -5.69
C TYR A 66 9.03 10.03 -6.94
N VAL A 67 7.75 10.14 -7.27
CA VAL A 67 7.13 9.55 -8.46
C VAL A 67 6.39 10.64 -9.23
N SER A 68 6.57 10.67 -10.54
CA SER A 68 5.86 11.58 -11.45
C SER A 68 5.52 10.84 -12.73
N SER A 69 4.32 11.02 -13.29
CA SER A 69 3.95 10.40 -14.57
C SER A 69 4.83 10.82 -15.75
N THR A 70 5.58 11.93 -15.61
CA THR A 70 6.56 12.41 -16.59
C THR A 70 8.01 12.11 -16.19
N GLY A 71 8.23 11.35 -15.11
CA GLY A 71 9.55 10.93 -14.64
C GLY A 71 10.15 9.80 -15.49
N SER A 72 11.20 9.16 -14.95
CA SER A 72 11.82 7.99 -15.57
C SER A 72 12.21 6.97 -14.50
N ASP A 73 11.91 5.69 -14.73
CA ASP A 73 12.35 4.59 -13.88
C ASP A 73 13.88 4.31 -13.99
N SER A 74 14.59 5.07 -14.82
CA SER A 74 16.06 5.13 -14.81
C SER A 74 16.63 6.16 -13.82
N ASN A 75 15.79 7.01 -13.23
CA ASN A 75 16.23 8.02 -12.26
C ASN A 75 16.51 7.38 -10.89
N ASP A 76 17.03 8.16 -9.94
CA ASP A 76 17.27 7.70 -8.57
C ASP A 76 16.03 7.83 -7.65
N GLY A 77 15.04 8.63 -8.04
CA GLY A 77 13.84 8.92 -7.28
C GLY A 77 14.06 9.76 -6.03
N LEU A 78 15.24 10.34 -5.81
CA LEU A 78 15.59 11.04 -4.56
C LEU A 78 15.18 12.51 -4.54
N SER A 79 14.68 13.03 -5.67
CA SER A 79 14.13 14.38 -5.77
C SER A 79 12.96 14.41 -6.76
N ALA A 80 12.15 15.49 -6.71
CA ALA A 80 11.10 15.69 -7.71
C ALA A 80 11.64 15.83 -9.15
N ALA A 81 12.86 16.37 -9.32
CA ALA A 81 13.50 16.52 -10.64
C ALA A 81 14.02 15.19 -11.20
N THR A 82 14.31 14.23 -10.31
CA THR A 82 14.78 12.88 -10.64
C THR A 82 13.75 11.83 -10.21
N ALA A 83 12.46 12.16 -10.31
CA ALA A 83 11.39 11.25 -9.91
C ALA A 83 11.35 9.99 -10.79
N PHE A 84 10.96 8.87 -10.19
CA PHE A 84 10.58 7.66 -10.91
C PHE A 84 9.32 7.90 -11.74
N GLN A 85 9.11 7.10 -12.78
CA GLN A 85 7.90 7.19 -13.59
C GLN A 85 6.72 6.45 -12.93
N THR A 86 6.99 5.31 -12.28
CA THR A 86 5.95 4.42 -11.75
C THR A 86 6.00 4.27 -10.22
N ILE A 87 4.85 4.07 -9.60
CA ILE A 87 4.76 3.82 -8.16
C ILE A 87 5.32 2.44 -7.84
N GLN A 88 5.07 1.43 -8.68
CA GLN A 88 5.63 0.09 -8.47
C GLN A 88 7.16 0.08 -8.53
N HIS A 89 7.79 0.91 -9.38
CA HIS A 89 9.25 1.00 -9.39
C HIS A 89 9.80 1.58 -8.09
N ALA A 90 9.19 2.63 -7.53
CA ALA A 90 9.57 3.17 -6.22
C ALA A 90 9.48 2.09 -5.11
N VAL A 91 8.43 1.25 -5.15
CA VAL A 91 8.29 0.09 -4.26
C VAL A 91 9.35 -0.98 -4.49
N ASN A 92 9.75 -1.24 -5.74
CA ASN A 92 10.82 -2.21 -6.01
C ASN A 92 12.18 -1.69 -5.52
N VAL A 93 12.46 -0.40 -5.73
CA VAL A 93 13.68 0.24 -5.25
C VAL A 93 13.73 0.21 -3.72
N LEU A 94 12.65 0.58 -3.02
CA LEU A 94 12.65 0.57 -1.56
C LEU A 94 12.95 -0.83 -1.00
N ARG A 95 12.35 -1.88 -1.59
CA ARG A 95 12.49 -3.27 -1.15
C ARG A 95 13.88 -3.85 -1.38
N THR A 96 14.50 -3.49 -2.50
CA THR A 96 15.76 -4.12 -2.94
C THR A 96 17.00 -3.34 -2.50
N ARG A 97 16.86 -2.04 -2.24
CA ARG A 97 17.98 -1.17 -1.86
C ARG A 97 18.05 -0.88 -0.37
N TYR A 98 16.93 -0.84 0.35
CA TYR A 98 16.93 -0.30 1.71
C TYR A 98 16.44 -1.29 2.77
N SER A 99 17.04 -1.22 3.95
CA SER A 99 16.52 -1.78 5.20
C SER A 99 15.95 -0.63 6.03
N LEU A 100 14.66 -0.72 6.42
CA LEU A 100 13.96 0.44 6.96
C LEU A 100 14.36 0.81 8.40
N CYS A 101 14.89 -0.13 9.19
CA CYS A 101 15.48 0.13 10.52
C CYS A 101 14.66 1.01 11.50
N GLY A 102 13.33 0.98 11.40
CA GLY A 102 12.37 1.72 12.22
C GLY A 102 11.83 2.99 11.55
N TYR A 103 12.42 3.42 10.44
CA TYR A 103 12.10 4.65 9.73
C TYR A 103 10.96 4.48 8.73
N THR A 104 10.46 5.62 8.25
CA THR A 104 9.41 5.70 7.24
C THR A 104 9.98 6.05 5.87
N VAL A 105 9.57 5.31 4.85
CA VAL A 105 9.81 5.67 3.44
C VAL A 105 8.56 6.35 2.91
N PHE A 106 8.66 7.64 2.59
CA PHE A 106 7.64 8.42 1.92
C PHE A 106 7.77 8.24 0.41
N ILE A 107 6.73 7.72 -0.24
CA ILE A 107 6.59 7.71 -1.70
C ILE A 107 5.67 8.87 -2.07
N ASN A 108 6.27 9.99 -2.44
CA ASN A 108 5.60 11.22 -2.82
C ASN A 108 5.24 11.14 -4.30
N VAL A 109 3.95 11.05 -4.58
CA VAL A 109 3.40 10.89 -5.93
C VAL A 109 2.85 12.22 -6.40
N ALA A 110 3.46 12.78 -7.45
CA ALA A 110 3.01 14.01 -8.07
C ALA A 110 1.65 13.83 -8.75
N ASP A 111 0.95 14.95 -8.98
CA ASP A 111 -0.31 14.96 -9.72
C ASP A 111 -0.13 14.34 -11.11
N GLY A 112 -1.14 13.60 -11.55
CA GLY A 112 -1.04 12.81 -12.78
C GLY A 112 -1.96 11.60 -12.75
N THR A 113 -1.97 10.82 -13.83
CA THR A 113 -2.71 9.56 -13.90
C THR A 113 -1.73 8.39 -13.95
N TYR A 114 -1.85 7.51 -12.97
CA TYR A 114 -1.03 6.30 -12.81
C TYR A 114 -1.91 5.08 -13.04
N VAL A 115 -1.62 4.34 -14.11
CA VAL A 115 -2.35 3.13 -14.51
C VAL A 115 -1.50 1.92 -14.18
N GLU A 116 -1.59 1.42 -12.96
CA GLU A 116 -0.72 0.33 -12.48
C GLU A 116 -1.34 -0.47 -11.32
N ASN A 117 -0.96 -1.76 -11.24
CA ASN A 117 -1.19 -2.59 -10.06
C ASN A 117 0.07 -2.47 -9.18
N VAL A 118 -0.05 -1.95 -7.97
CA VAL A 118 1.08 -1.97 -7.02
C VAL A 118 0.91 -3.10 -6.02
N SER A 119 1.94 -3.92 -5.88
CA SER A 119 2.11 -4.84 -4.77
C SER A 119 3.28 -4.39 -3.91
N VAL A 120 2.98 -4.09 -2.65
CA VAL A 120 3.99 -3.69 -1.66
C VAL A 120 4.92 -4.87 -1.33
N GLY A 121 4.38 -6.08 -1.31
CA GLY A 121 5.11 -7.28 -0.89
C GLY A 121 5.65 -7.17 0.53
N ASN A 122 6.68 -7.95 0.85
CA ASN A 122 7.32 -7.93 2.16
C ASN A 122 8.18 -6.66 2.31
N VAL A 123 7.74 -5.77 3.21
CA VAL A 123 8.53 -4.63 3.71
C VAL A 123 8.45 -4.69 5.22
N THR A 124 9.58 -5.02 5.86
CA THR A 124 9.66 -5.21 7.31
C THR A 124 10.59 -4.18 7.94
N GLY A 125 10.45 -4.00 9.25
CA GLY A 125 11.31 -3.10 10.01
C GLY A 125 11.04 -1.62 9.77
N GLY A 126 9.87 -1.20 9.29
CA GLY A 126 9.49 0.22 9.15
C GLY A 126 8.12 0.40 8.54
N VAL A 127 7.84 1.59 8.00
CA VAL A 127 6.57 1.94 7.36
C VAL A 127 6.81 2.47 5.94
N VAL A 128 5.97 2.07 4.99
CA VAL A 128 5.90 2.70 3.67
C VAL A 128 4.69 3.63 3.63
N ARG A 129 4.89 4.89 3.29
CA ARG A 129 3.82 5.89 3.23
C ARG A 129 3.66 6.42 1.81
N PHE A 130 2.54 6.13 1.18
CA PHE A 130 2.14 6.74 -0.08
C PHE A 130 1.47 8.09 0.18
N VAL A 131 1.99 9.15 -0.45
CA VAL A 131 1.50 10.52 -0.29
C VAL A 131 1.22 11.10 -1.67
N GLY A 132 -0.01 11.52 -1.92
CA GLY A 132 -0.37 12.26 -3.12
C GLY A 132 -1.38 13.36 -2.82
N SER A 133 -2.14 13.74 -3.86
CA SER A 133 -3.29 14.63 -3.78
C SER A 133 -4.52 14.00 -4.46
N THR A 134 -5.69 14.64 -4.41
CA THR A 134 -6.85 14.20 -5.21
C THR A 134 -6.62 14.34 -6.72
N SER A 135 -5.61 15.10 -7.15
CA SER A 135 -5.17 15.20 -8.54
C SER A 135 -4.15 14.11 -8.92
N ALA A 136 -3.59 13.37 -7.94
CA ALA A 136 -2.89 12.12 -8.17
C ALA A 136 -3.92 10.99 -8.31
N ILE A 137 -4.25 10.69 -9.57
CA ILE A 137 -5.25 9.69 -9.94
C ILE A 137 -4.55 8.34 -10.09
N TRP A 138 -4.89 7.40 -9.21
CA TRP A 138 -4.37 6.05 -9.27
C TRP A 138 -5.48 5.07 -9.66
N ARG A 139 -5.32 4.41 -10.80
CA ARG A 139 -6.36 3.58 -11.40
C ARG A 139 -5.84 2.33 -12.09
N ASN A 140 -6.73 1.41 -12.41
CA ASN A 140 -6.41 0.25 -13.25
C ASN A 140 -7.65 -0.32 -13.97
N THR A 141 -7.45 -1.28 -14.87
CA THR A 141 -8.49 -1.99 -15.64
C THR A 141 -8.67 -3.46 -15.24
N ALA A 142 -7.74 -4.02 -14.45
CA ALA A 142 -7.84 -5.37 -13.92
C ALA A 142 -7.13 -5.52 -12.58
N GLY A 143 -7.55 -6.51 -11.76
CA GLY A 143 -6.86 -6.90 -10.53
C GLY A 143 -7.14 -5.96 -9.36
N TRP A 144 -6.14 -5.19 -8.93
CA TRP A 144 -6.21 -4.28 -7.80
C TRP A 144 -5.43 -2.97 -8.00
N ILE A 145 -5.78 -1.89 -7.32
CA ILE A 145 -4.96 -0.67 -7.34
C ILE A 145 -3.72 -0.88 -6.46
N LEU A 146 -3.93 -1.23 -5.19
CA LEU A 146 -2.86 -1.41 -4.20
C LEU A 146 -3.09 -2.68 -3.40
N MET A 147 -2.11 -3.60 -3.42
CA MET A 147 -2.05 -4.76 -2.55
C MET A 147 -1.01 -4.55 -1.45
N VAL A 148 -1.49 -4.51 -0.21
CA VAL A 148 -0.71 -4.45 1.01
C VAL A 148 -0.70 -5.86 1.61
N GLY A 149 0.42 -6.57 1.44
CA GLY A 149 0.55 -7.98 1.77
C GLY A 149 1.76 -8.30 2.64
N ASP A 150 1.92 -9.58 2.96
CA ASP A 150 3.13 -10.19 3.51
C ASP A 150 3.71 -9.50 4.75
N GLY A 151 2.81 -9.13 5.68
CA GLY A 151 3.16 -8.48 6.94
C GLY A 151 3.68 -7.04 6.83
N SER A 152 3.58 -6.42 5.64
CA SER A 152 3.98 -5.03 5.45
C SER A 152 3.14 -4.05 6.27
N ARG A 153 3.73 -2.89 6.56
CA ARG A 153 3.06 -1.76 7.22
C ARG A 153 3.01 -0.57 6.29
N VAL A 154 1.79 -0.18 5.91
CA VAL A 154 1.56 0.84 4.89
C VAL A 154 0.66 1.95 5.43
N GLN A 155 0.95 3.17 5.02
CA GLN A 155 0.09 4.33 5.19
C GLN A 155 -0.23 4.93 3.81
N VAL A 156 -1.45 5.41 3.62
CA VAL A 156 -1.87 6.02 2.36
C VAL A 156 -2.61 7.32 2.67
N SER A 157 -2.27 8.41 1.97
CA SER A 157 -2.96 9.71 2.06
C SER A 157 -3.02 10.40 0.69
N GLY A 158 -4.16 11.02 0.37
CA GLY A 158 -4.30 11.91 -0.79
C GLY A 158 -4.21 11.20 -2.15
N PHE A 159 -5.30 10.61 -2.64
CA PHE A 159 -5.36 10.04 -3.99
C PHE A 159 -6.79 10.00 -4.50
N THR A 160 -6.98 10.09 -5.80
CA THR A 160 -8.24 9.63 -6.43
C THR A 160 -8.06 8.19 -6.91
N PHE A 161 -8.75 7.25 -6.26
CA PHE A 161 -8.76 5.83 -6.62
C PHE A 161 -9.90 5.52 -7.59
N GLY A 162 -9.63 4.81 -8.69
CA GLY A 162 -10.69 4.41 -9.64
C GLY A 162 -10.30 3.24 -10.53
N GLY A 163 -11.24 2.73 -11.34
CA GLY A 163 -10.95 1.67 -12.30
C GLY A 163 -12.19 1.08 -12.98
N GLY A 164 -12.00 0.49 -14.16
CA GLY A 164 -13.02 -0.28 -14.90
C GLY A 164 -12.64 -1.77 -14.96
N GLY A 165 -13.56 -2.70 -15.25
CA GLY A 165 -13.24 -4.15 -15.35
C GLY A 165 -13.56 -4.97 -14.09
N THR A 166 -12.72 -5.92 -13.66
CA THR A 166 -12.81 -6.55 -12.32
C THR A 166 -11.67 -6.00 -11.47
N VAL A 167 -11.91 -4.90 -10.76
CA VAL A 167 -10.86 -4.16 -10.03
C VAL A 167 -11.24 -4.00 -8.57
N ASN A 168 -10.37 -4.44 -7.67
CA ASN A 168 -10.41 -3.99 -6.27
C ASN A 168 -9.60 -2.71 -6.11
N GLY A 169 -9.98 -1.82 -5.21
CA GLY A 169 -9.17 -0.66 -4.87
C GLY A 169 -7.96 -1.11 -4.06
N ILE A 170 -8.10 -1.06 -2.74
CA ILE A 170 -7.03 -1.40 -1.82
C ILE A 170 -7.33 -2.78 -1.23
N VAL A 171 -6.36 -3.69 -1.31
CA VAL A 171 -6.44 -5.04 -0.75
C VAL A 171 -5.40 -5.16 0.36
N VAL A 172 -5.85 -5.30 1.60
CA VAL A 172 -5.01 -5.56 2.77
C VAL A 172 -5.12 -7.04 3.11
N THR A 173 -4.01 -7.77 2.98
CA THR A 173 -3.99 -9.24 3.05
C THR A 173 -2.76 -9.78 3.78
N ASN A 174 -2.71 -11.09 4.01
CA ASN A 174 -1.54 -11.81 4.52
C ASN A 174 -0.91 -11.13 5.75
N ARG A 175 -1.73 -10.84 6.78
CA ARG A 175 -1.31 -10.24 8.06
C ARG A 175 -0.68 -8.85 7.95
N ALA A 176 -0.84 -8.17 6.81
CA ALA A 176 -0.35 -6.83 6.63
C ALA A 176 -1.24 -5.80 7.32
N PHE A 177 -0.68 -4.62 7.56
CA PHE A 177 -1.37 -3.49 8.18
C PHE A 177 -1.39 -2.30 7.24
N CYS A 178 -2.56 -1.71 7.02
CA CYS A 178 -2.73 -0.48 6.26
C CYS A 178 -3.45 0.58 7.08
N SER A 179 -2.99 1.83 7.05
CA SER A 179 -3.72 2.96 7.61
C SER A 179 -4.06 4.00 6.54
N PHE A 180 -5.34 4.34 6.48
CA PHE A 180 -5.94 5.20 5.46
C PHE A 180 -6.18 6.60 6.03
N LEU A 181 -5.20 7.48 5.85
CA LEU A 181 -5.06 8.73 6.61
C LEU A 181 -5.88 9.90 6.06
N GLY A 182 -6.63 9.68 4.98
CA GLY A 182 -7.61 10.63 4.47
C GLY A 182 -7.12 11.47 3.28
N GLY A 183 -7.97 12.41 2.85
CA GLY A 183 -7.75 13.22 1.66
C GLY A 183 -7.98 12.47 0.35
N HIS A 184 -8.66 11.31 0.41
CA HIS A 184 -8.89 10.47 -0.76
C HIS A 184 -10.24 10.75 -1.44
N VAL A 185 -10.32 10.36 -2.70
CA VAL A 185 -11.57 10.24 -3.45
C VAL A 185 -11.66 8.81 -3.96
N PHE A 186 -12.68 8.06 -3.55
CA PHE A 186 -13.04 6.81 -4.22
C PHE A 186 -13.99 7.13 -5.38
N ALA A 187 -13.44 7.16 -6.59
CA ALA A 187 -14.22 7.14 -7.81
C ALA A 187 -14.81 5.73 -8.05
N ALA A 188 -15.42 5.53 -9.22
CA ALA A 188 -15.97 4.23 -9.57
C ALA A 188 -14.86 3.16 -9.61
N ILE A 189 -15.08 2.07 -8.87
CA ILE A 189 -14.24 0.87 -8.83
C ILE A 189 -15.21 -0.29 -8.96
N THR A 190 -15.08 -1.09 -10.00
CA THR A 190 -16.06 -2.15 -10.32
C THR A 190 -16.11 -3.31 -9.32
N GLY A 191 -15.04 -3.55 -8.59
CA GLY A 191 -14.98 -4.50 -7.48
C GLY A 191 -15.10 -3.81 -6.12
N PHE A 192 -14.39 -4.30 -5.12
CA PHE A 192 -14.43 -3.75 -3.76
C PHE A 192 -13.49 -2.55 -3.63
N GLN A 193 -13.94 -1.45 -3.02
CA GLN A 193 -13.09 -0.25 -2.86
C GLN A 193 -11.99 -0.47 -1.82
N ILE A 194 -12.32 -1.04 -0.66
CA ILE A 194 -11.37 -1.52 0.35
C ILE A 194 -11.71 -2.96 0.70
N VAL A 195 -10.73 -3.86 0.57
CA VAL A 195 -10.80 -5.25 0.98
C VAL A 195 -9.79 -5.50 2.10
N VAL A 196 -10.24 -6.15 3.16
CA VAL A 196 -9.37 -6.63 4.23
C VAL A 196 -9.60 -8.12 4.41
N THR A 197 -8.56 -8.93 4.18
CA THR A 197 -8.68 -10.39 4.13
C THR A 197 -7.46 -11.07 4.73
N THR A 198 -7.54 -12.38 4.99
CA THR A 198 -6.41 -13.23 5.38
C THR A 198 -5.63 -12.63 6.57
N ASN A 199 -6.38 -12.29 7.63
CA ASN A 199 -5.87 -11.66 8.85
C ASN A 199 -5.19 -10.29 8.65
N GLY A 200 -5.41 -9.61 7.52
CA GLY A 200 -5.00 -8.22 7.32
C GLY A 200 -5.74 -7.29 8.26
N VAL A 201 -5.15 -6.11 8.53
CA VAL A 201 -5.73 -5.09 9.40
C VAL A 201 -5.72 -3.74 8.68
N CYS A 202 -6.88 -3.11 8.56
CA CYS A 202 -7.02 -1.76 8.02
C CYS A 202 -7.55 -0.80 9.08
N ASN A 203 -6.87 0.33 9.27
CA ASN A 203 -7.37 1.44 10.07
C ASN A 203 -7.76 2.60 9.16
N VAL A 204 -8.95 3.18 9.35
CA VAL A 204 -9.46 4.30 8.54
C VAL A 204 -9.63 5.54 9.43
N PRO A 205 -8.54 6.23 9.82
CA PRO A 205 -8.60 7.38 10.73
C PRO A 205 -8.85 8.74 10.04
N GLY A 206 -8.78 8.83 8.71
CA GLY A 206 -8.89 10.11 8.01
C GLY A 206 -10.18 10.28 7.21
N ASN A 207 -10.62 11.53 7.08
CA ASN A 207 -11.77 11.90 6.25
C ASN A 207 -11.49 11.69 4.76
N TYR A 208 -12.49 11.27 3.99
CA TYR A 208 -12.38 11.11 2.54
C TYR A 208 -13.75 11.25 1.86
N SER A 209 -13.76 11.17 0.53
CA SER A 209 -14.98 11.23 -0.27
C SER A 209 -15.16 10.02 -1.17
N ILE A 210 -16.40 9.77 -1.57
CA ILE A 210 -16.81 8.73 -2.50
C ILE A 210 -17.64 9.40 -3.60
N THR A 211 -17.19 9.27 -4.84
CA THR A 211 -17.86 9.83 -6.02
C THR A 211 -18.35 8.76 -6.98
N GLY A 212 -17.97 7.51 -6.78
CA GLY A 212 -18.46 6.37 -7.55
C GLY A 212 -18.61 5.11 -6.70
N GLY A 213 -19.48 4.21 -7.16
CA GLY A 213 -19.80 2.96 -6.47
C GLY A 213 -18.90 1.79 -6.88
N GLY A 214 -19.34 0.57 -6.52
CA GLY A 214 -18.63 -0.67 -6.78
C GLY A 214 -19.38 -1.91 -6.32
N THR A 215 -18.66 -3.00 -6.04
CA THR A 215 -19.25 -4.20 -5.42
C THR A 215 -19.62 -3.96 -3.96
N ALA A 216 -18.66 -3.44 -3.19
CA ALA A 216 -18.86 -2.89 -1.85
C ALA A 216 -17.81 -1.82 -1.54
N HIS A 217 -18.10 -0.94 -0.57
CA HIS A 217 -17.13 0.04 -0.11
C HIS A 217 -16.10 -0.62 0.81
N TYR A 218 -16.59 -1.33 1.84
CA TYR A 218 -15.78 -2.15 2.73
C TYR A 218 -16.15 -3.63 2.54
N GLY A 219 -15.17 -4.45 2.18
CA GLY A 219 -15.28 -5.91 2.19
C GLY A 219 -14.29 -6.49 3.20
N VAL A 220 -14.76 -7.17 4.24
CA VAL A 220 -13.91 -7.72 5.29
C VAL A 220 -14.17 -9.21 5.48
N TYR A 221 -13.12 -10.01 5.26
CA TYR A 221 -13.23 -11.46 5.17
C TYR A 221 -12.06 -12.22 5.79
N ASP A 222 -12.20 -13.53 5.98
CA ASP A 222 -11.12 -14.47 6.29
C ASP A 222 -10.21 -14.00 7.44
N GLY A 223 -10.83 -13.60 8.56
CA GLY A 223 -10.15 -13.07 9.74
C GLY A 223 -9.65 -11.63 9.62
N GLY A 224 -9.93 -10.94 8.51
CA GLY A 224 -9.61 -9.53 8.31
C GLY A 224 -10.30 -8.62 9.32
N GLN A 225 -9.65 -7.49 9.63
CA GLN A 225 -10.15 -6.53 10.61
C GLN A 225 -10.09 -5.11 10.04
N LEU A 226 -11.22 -4.41 10.04
CA LEU A 226 -11.28 -2.99 9.69
C LEU A 226 -11.72 -2.18 10.91
N VAL A 227 -10.94 -1.16 11.25
CA VAL A 227 -11.21 -0.24 12.35
C VAL A 227 -11.50 1.14 11.77
N LEU A 228 -12.67 1.68 12.08
CA LEU A 228 -13.08 3.03 11.70
C LEU A 228 -12.62 4.02 12.77
N GLY A 229 -11.91 5.06 12.36
CA GLY A 229 -11.63 6.21 13.22
C GLY A 229 -12.82 7.15 13.35
N SER A 230 -12.61 8.27 14.04
CA SER A 230 -13.60 9.35 14.06
C SER A 230 -13.52 10.17 12.77
N ILE A 231 -14.34 9.79 11.79
CA ILE A 231 -14.25 10.29 10.41
C ILE A 231 -15.56 10.86 9.88
N THR A 232 -15.46 11.71 8.87
CA THR A 232 -16.55 12.10 7.99
C THR A 232 -16.25 11.61 6.58
N VAL A 233 -17.17 10.84 6.02
CA VAL A 233 -17.13 10.34 4.65
C VAL A 233 -18.20 11.05 3.83
N THR A 234 -17.80 11.76 2.77
CA THR A 234 -18.73 12.51 1.91
C THR A 234 -19.02 11.76 0.62
N LEU A 235 -20.28 11.47 0.34
CA LEU A 235 -20.75 10.81 -0.86
C LEU A 235 -21.36 11.83 -1.82
N THR A 236 -20.97 11.77 -3.09
CA THR A 236 -21.52 12.59 -4.17
C THR A 236 -21.97 11.69 -5.33
N GLY A 237 -23.06 12.06 -6.01
CA GLY A 237 -23.52 11.34 -7.21
C GLY A 237 -24.28 10.03 -6.94
N THR A 238 -24.69 9.77 -5.70
CA THR A 238 -25.40 8.56 -5.27
C THR A 238 -24.72 7.25 -5.71
N PRO A 239 -23.50 6.94 -5.19
CA PRO A 239 -22.79 5.70 -5.50
C PRO A 239 -23.66 4.44 -5.33
N ALA A 240 -23.59 3.52 -6.29
CA ALA A 240 -24.33 2.26 -6.25
C ALA A 240 -23.44 1.09 -5.83
N TYR A 241 -23.92 0.24 -4.92
CA TYR A 241 -23.21 -0.95 -4.47
C TYR A 241 -23.99 -2.22 -4.79
N THR A 242 -23.39 -3.11 -5.59
CA THR A 242 -24.09 -4.30 -6.12
C THR A 242 -24.29 -5.41 -5.09
N ILE A 243 -23.40 -5.52 -4.09
CA ILE A 243 -23.58 -6.43 -2.95
C ILE A 243 -24.09 -5.69 -1.73
N ALA A 244 -23.33 -4.72 -1.21
CA ALA A 244 -23.70 -3.88 -0.07
C ALA A 244 -22.69 -2.73 0.07
N PHE A 245 -23.02 -1.64 0.78
CA PHE A 245 -22.02 -0.64 1.16
C PHE A 245 -20.94 -1.28 2.06
N VAL A 246 -21.36 -2.08 3.04
CA VAL A 246 -20.47 -2.88 3.91
C VAL A 246 -20.76 -4.37 3.77
N ASP A 247 -19.74 -5.18 3.50
CA ASP A 247 -19.85 -6.64 3.44
C ASP A 247 -18.83 -7.29 4.41
N ALA A 248 -19.33 -7.91 5.47
CA ALA A 248 -18.51 -8.55 6.51
C ALA A 248 -18.89 -10.03 6.66
N GLY A 249 -17.93 -10.93 6.43
CA GLY A 249 -18.20 -12.34 6.62
C GLY A 249 -16.96 -13.19 6.75
N ARG A 250 -17.13 -14.52 6.88
CA ARG A 250 -16.01 -15.47 7.01
C ARG A 250 -15.04 -15.07 8.12
N VAL A 251 -15.59 -14.80 9.31
CA VAL A 251 -14.84 -14.33 10.49
C VAL A 251 -14.18 -12.94 10.30
N GLY A 252 -14.62 -12.15 9.31
CA GLY A 252 -14.22 -10.75 9.16
C GLY A 252 -14.89 -9.85 10.20
N SER A 253 -14.20 -8.80 10.64
CA SER A 253 -14.72 -7.88 11.66
C SER A 253 -14.56 -6.40 11.28
N ILE A 254 -15.59 -5.62 11.55
CA ILE A 254 -15.58 -4.16 11.44
C ILE A 254 -15.89 -3.57 12.80
N ASN A 255 -15.01 -2.70 13.29
CA ASN A 255 -15.19 -1.97 14.54
C ASN A 255 -15.25 -0.46 14.26
N GLY A 256 -16.38 0.16 14.57
CA GLY A 256 -16.51 1.61 14.74
C GLY A 256 -17.26 1.97 16.03
N GLY A 257 -17.32 1.03 16.99
CA GLY A 257 -18.09 1.21 18.22
C GLY A 257 -17.54 2.32 19.10
N ASP A 258 -16.22 2.42 19.18
CA ASP A 258 -15.47 3.37 20.02
C ASP A 258 -15.30 4.76 19.40
N THR A 259 -15.77 4.98 18.17
CA THR A 259 -15.47 6.20 17.40
C THR A 259 -16.74 6.89 16.90
N THR A 260 -16.59 8.14 16.46
CA THR A 260 -17.68 8.89 15.81
C THR A 260 -17.41 8.97 14.32
N PHE A 261 -18.00 8.05 13.55
CA PHE A 261 -17.94 8.08 12.10
C PHE A 261 -19.28 8.50 11.50
N THR A 262 -19.25 9.28 10.43
CA THR A 262 -20.44 9.80 9.74
C THR A 262 -20.32 9.63 8.23
N PHE A 263 -21.45 9.36 7.58
CA PHE A 263 -21.56 9.35 6.13
C PHE A 263 -22.58 10.42 5.71
N SER A 264 -22.15 11.35 4.86
CA SER A 264 -22.98 12.44 4.34
C SER A 264 -23.25 12.23 2.85
N GLY A 265 -24.51 12.23 2.44
CA GLY A 265 -24.93 11.89 1.08
C GLY A 265 -25.58 10.50 0.98
N ALA A 266 -26.14 10.19 -0.20
CA ALA A 266 -26.89 8.96 -0.43
C ALA A 266 -26.05 7.90 -1.17
N ALA A 267 -26.42 6.63 -1.02
CA ALA A 267 -25.96 5.50 -1.83
C ALA A 267 -27.14 4.57 -2.13
N THR A 268 -27.05 3.78 -3.20
CA THR A 268 -28.01 2.71 -3.50
C THR A 268 -27.41 1.33 -3.25
N GLY A 269 -28.28 0.34 -2.97
CA GLY A 269 -27.88 -1.01 -2.58
C GLY A 269 -28.13 -1.29 -1.10
N LEU A 270 -27.74 -2.49 -0.65
CA LEU A 270 -27.84 -2.91 0.76
C LEU A 270 -26.90 -2.07 1.63
N ARG A 271 -27.35 -1.63 2.82
CA ARG A 271 -26.49 -0.89 3.77
C ARG A 271 -25.34 -1.75 4.29
N TYR A 272 -25.66 -2.98 4.66
CA TYR A 272 -24.69 -3.95 5.10
C TYR A 272 -25.15 -5.37 4.81
N LYS A 273 -24.18 -6.27 4.69
CA LYS A 273 -24.37 -7.72 4.64
C LYS A 273 -23.43 -8.35 5.66
N VAL A 274 -23.97 -9.16 6.57
CA VAL A 274 -23.18 -9.88 7.59
C VAL A 274 -23.50 -11.37 7.58
N TYR A 275 -22.49 -12.23 7.47
CA TYR A 275 -22.69 -13.68 7.35
C TYR A 275 -21.47 -14.49 7.84
N ALA A 276 -21.63 -15.79 8.06
CA ALA A 276 -20.51 -16.73 8.31
C ALA A 276 -19.54 -16.24 9.41
N ASN A 277 -20.07 -15.93 10.60
CA ASN A 277 -19.33 -15.44 11.76
C ASN A 277 -18.67 -14.06 11.56
N GLY A 278 -19.10 -13.29 10.56
CA GLY A 278 -18.74 -11.88 10.42
C GLY A 278 -19.37 -11.02 11.51
N VAL A 279 -18.68 -9.95 11.89
CA VAL A 279 -19.15 -9.02 12.92
C VAL A 279 -19.02 -7.58 12.45
N ILE A 280 -20.09 -6.81 12.62
CA ILE A 280 -20.07 -5.35 12.53
C ILE A 280 -20.47 -4.79 13.89
N TRP A 281 -19.53 -4.13 14.58
CA TRP A 281 -19.78 -3.48 15.85
C TRP A 281 -19.68 -1.95 15.71
N VAL A 282 -20.83 -1.29 15.83
CA VAL A 282 -21.01 0.15 15.74
C VAL A 282 -21.52 0.76 17.06
N SER A 283 -21.79 -0.05 18.08
CA SER A 283 -22.18 0.37 19.43
C SER A 283 -23.45 1.23 19.42
N GLY A 284 -24.56 0.67 18.92
CA GLY A 284 -25.88 1.29 19.01
C GLY A 284 -26.13 2.48 18.07
N LYS A 285 -25.21 2.80 17.15
CA LYS A 285 -25.38 3.89 16.15
C LYS A 285 -26.51 3.64 15.13
N GLY A 286 -27.16 2.48 15.20
CA GLY A 286 -28.37 2.14 14.46
C GLY A 286 -28.10 1.54 13.07
N GLN A 287 -29.06 0.76 12.57
CA GLN A 287 -28.98 0.02 11.30
C GLN A 287 -28.84 0.91 10.05
N ASN A 288 -29.03 2.22 10.20
CA ASN A 288 -28.97 3.18 9.10
C ASN A 288 -27.66 3.97 9.06
N ILE A 289 -26.69 3.66 9.95
CA ILE A 289 -25.42 4.39 10.00
C ILE A 289 -24.60 4.28 8.70
N PHE A 290 -24.72 3.14 7.99
CA PHE A 290 -24.11 2.96 6.68
C PHE A 290 -25.08 3.38 5.56
N PRO A 291 -24.62 4.08 4.51
CA PRO A 291 -25.46 4.47 3.37
C PRO A 291 -26.05 3.27 2.61
N GLY A 292 -27.24 3.46 2.05
CA GLY A 292 -27.90 2.45 1.22
C GLY A 292 -29.41 2.66 1.14
N SER A 293 -30.00 2.28 0.01
CA SER A 293 -31.44 2.37 -0.26
C SER A 293 -32.21 1.13 0.22
N VAL A 294 -31.52 0.01 0.45
CA VAL A 294 -32.11 -1.25 0.91
C VAL A 294 -31.61 -1.56 2.33
N ALA A 295 -32.51 -2.02 3.20
CA ALA A 295 -32.18 -2.40 4.58
C ALA A 295 -31.06 -3.46 4.63
N GLY A 296 -30.21 -3.42 5.65
CA GLY A 296 -29.12 -4.39 5.78
C GLY A 296 -29.59 -5.80 6.12
N SER A 297 -28.78 -6.80 5.76
CA SER A 297 -29.08 -8.22 5.92
C SER A 297 -28.09 -8.91 6.86
N ILE A 298 -28.62 -9.70 7.79
CA ILE A 298 -27.85 -10.54 8.70
C ILE A 298 -28.23 -11.99 8.42
N TYR A 299 -27.27 -12.80 8.00
CA TYR A 299 -27.44 -14.23 7.74
C TYR A 299 -26.92 -15.06 8.92
N ALA A 300 -27.15 -16.38 8.88
CA ALA A 300 -26.73 -17.29 9.94
C ALA A 300 -25.25 -17.10 10.32
N GLY A 301 -25.01 -16.95 11.63
CA GLY A 301 -23.69 -16.68 12.23
C GLY A 301 -23.22 -15.24 12.14
N GLY A 302 -23.87 -14.34 11.40
CA GLY A 302 -23.51 -12.91 11.37
C GLY A 302 -23.99 -12.16 12.61
N SER A 303 -23.25 -11.13 13.03
CA SER A 303 -23.64 -10.22 14.12
C SER A 303 -23.51 -8.75 13.73
N TYR A 304 -24.51 -7.95 14.08
CA TYR A 304 -24.53 -6.50 13.95
C TYR A 304 -25.01 -5.89 15.27
N SER A 305 -24.26 -4.94 15.83
CA SER A 305 -24.59 -4.32 17.14
C SER A 305 -24.00 -2.93 17.30
#